data_AF-A0AAJ1UEM8-F1
#
_entry.id   AF-A0AAJ1UEM8-F1
#
_cell.length_a   1.000
_cell.length_b   1.000
_cell.length_c   1.000
_cell.angle_alpha   90.00
_cell.angle_beta   90.00
_cell.angle_gamma   90.00
#
_symmetry.space_group_name_H-M   'P 1'
#
loop_
_entity.id
_entity.type
_entity.pdbx_description
1 polymer ?
#
loop_
_entity_poly.entity_id
_entity_poly.type
_entity_poly.pdbx_seq_one_letter_code
_entity_poly.pdbx_strand_id
1 'polypeptide(L)'
;SPRDIDALIKYPFNGANFSTRIWKQKDFLEQKLMEDLTTIMVRGVNPRVLSKEFAKHFDRRKYEAYRLLHTESAFISEQATLQGYTEEGVEKYQILATLDHKTSDICQKQDNKVYDVGKAVVGVNYPPFHQFCRTTTVPKFDDEEITTRVARDPITNKSYEVPADMDFNEWYRKYVVDEYGQDQVQVMKNKMVNRTSDKVQHSKYKLIFGDKIPSTLEDFQELKYNNVKEWENIRAEKQDTLNSLDYRDSFFGKFGDREVREWYIAHDKNIPNLI
;
A
#
# COMPACT_ATOMS: atom_id res chain seq x y z
N SER A 1 30.26 7.40 8.17
CA SER A 1 31.26 6.30 8.18
C SER A 1 30.57 4.95 8.45
N PRO A 2 31.20 3.78 8.23
CA PRO A 2 30.61 2.48 8.57
C PRO A 2 30.20 2.32 10.04
N ARG A 3 30.88 3.01 10.97
CA ARG A 3 30.54 3.01 12.40
C ARG A 3 29.24 3.76 12.68
N ASP A 4 29.00 4.85 11.95
CA ASP A 4 27.78 5.66 12.11
C ASP A 4 26.57 4.89 11.60
N ILE A 5 26.73 4.13 10.50
CA ILE A 5 25.68 3.24 9.99
C ILE A 5 25.31 2.16 11.01
N ASP A 6 26.31 1.53 11.66
CA ASP A 6 26.04 0.51 12.69
C ASP A 6 25.31 1.10 13.92
N ALA A 7 25.65 2.33 14.33
CA ALA A 7 24.92 3.04 15.38
C ALA A 7 23.46 3.32 14.99
N LEU A 8 23.21 3.77 13.76
CA LEU A 8 21.87 4.03 13.24
C LEU A 8 21.03 2.76 13.12
N ILE A 9 21.60 1.63 12.70
CA ILE A 9 20.88 0.34 12.61
C ILE A 9 20.42 -0.15 13.99
N LYS A 10 21.20 0.16 15.04
CA LYS A 10 20.87 -0.18 16.44
C LYS A 10 19.86 0.78 17.06
N TYR A 11 19.63 1.94 16.44
CA TYR A 11 18.67 2.92 16.93
C TYR A 11 17.25 2.32 16.97
N PRO A 12 16.51 2.47 18.08
CA PRO A 12 15.16 1.92 18.22
C PRO A 12 14.13 2.82 17.54
N PHE A 13 14.27 3.01 16.22
CA PHE A 13 13.25 3.68 15.43
C PHE A 13 11.88 3.03 15.72
N ASN A 14 10.83 3.82 15.97
CA ASN A 14 9.49 3.33 16.29
C ASN A 14 9.43 2.17 17.34
N GLY A 15 10.27 2.24 18.38
CA GLY A 15 10.21 1.35 19.55
C GLY A 15 10.93 0.00 19.45
N ALA A 16 11.54 -0.35 18.32
CA ALA A 16 12.37 -1.55 18.19
C ALA A 16 13.43 -1.36 17.10
N ASN A 17 14.66 -1.80 17.35
CA ASN A 17 15.73 -1.75 16.36
C ASN A 17 15.50 -2.75 15.21
N PHE A 18 16.28 -2.59 14.14
CA PHE A 18 16.14 -3.40 12.93
C PHE A 18 16.26 -4.91 13.20
N SER A 19 17.26 -5.33 13.98
CA SER A 19 17.49 -6.75 14.31
C SER A 19 16.28 -7.37 15.01
N THR A 20 15.76 -6.72 16.05
CA THR A 20 14.58 -7.21 16.79
C THR A 20 13.37 -7.35 15.87
N ARG A 21 13.18 -6.44 14.90
CA ARG A 21 12.07 -6.53 13.93
C ARG A 21 12.20 -7.74 13.01
N ILE A 22 13.41 -8.09 12.58
CA ILE A 22 13.67 -9.28 11.75
C ILE A 22 13.46 -10.57 12.55
N TRP A 23 13.97 -10.64 13.79
CA TRP A 23 13.79 -11.84 14.62
C TRP A 23 12.32 -12.13 14.93
N LYS A 24 11.52 -11.10 15.25
CA LYS A 24 10.06 -11.25 15.41
C LYS A 24 9.37 -11.84 14.18
N GLN A 25 9.88 -11.57 12.97
CA GLN A 25 9.34 -12.17 11.75
C GLN A 25 9.68 -13.66 11.62
N LYS A 26 10.89 -14.05 12.03
CA LYS A 26 11.30 -15.45 12.10
C LYS A 26 10.42 -16.21 13.09
N ASP A 27 10.30 -15.73 14.32
CA ASP A 27 9.59 -16.44 15.41
C ASP A 27 8.14 -16.74 15.01
N PHE A 28 7.48 -15.79 14.32
CA PHE A 28 6.14 -16.00 13.78
C PHE A 28 6.08 -17.13 12.73
N LEU A 29 7.06 -17.22 11.83
CA LEU A 29 7.08 -18.27 10.80
C LEU A 29 7.28 -19.65 11.44
N GLU A 30 8.13 -19.72 12.46
CA GLU A 30 8.35 -20.95 13.23
C GLU A 30 7.08 -21.41 13.92
N GLN A 31 6.36 -20.49 14.58
CA GLN A 31 5.07 -20.79 15.18
C GLN A 31 4.06 -21.31 14.16
N LYS A 32 3.94 -20.67 12.99
CA LYS A 32 3.01 -21.12 11.94
C LYS A 32 3.36 -22.49 11.38
N LEU A 33 4.65 -22.78 11.24
CA LEU A 33 5.11 -24.10 10.80
C LEU A 33 4.73 -25.18 11.83
N MET A 34 4.90 -24.91 13.13
CA MET A 34 4.51 -25.85 14.19
C MET A 34 2.99 -26.10 14.22
N GLU A 35 2.18 -25.07 14.00
CA GLU A 35 0.72 -25.18 13.90
C GLU A 35 0.31 -26.06 12.69
N ASP A 36 0.91 -25.84 11.53
CA ASP A 36 0.65 -26.64 10.32
C ASP A 36 1.09 -28.10 10.50
N LEU A 37 2.27 -28.35 11.10
CA LEU A 37 2.75 -29.69 11.41
C LEU A 37 1.83 -30.42 12.38
N THR A 38 1.34 -29.74 13.42
CA THR A 38 0.38 -30.32 14.36
C THR A 38 -0.92 -30.67 13.66
N THR A 39 -1.39 -29.83 12.74
CA THR A 39 -2.58 -30.09 11.93
C THR A 39 -2.39 -31.33 11.04
N ILE A 40 -1.21 -31.50 10.42
CA ILE A 40 -0.87 -32.70 9.65
C ILE A 40 -0.92 -33.94 10.54
N MET A 41 -0.25 -33.90 11.69
CA MET A 41 -0.13 -35.07 12.58
C MET A 41 -1.45 -35.47 13.23
N VAL A 42 -2.26 -34.50 13.69
CA VAL A 42 -3.50 -34.77 14.40
C VAL A 42 -4.65 -35.11 13.46
N ARG A 43 -4.75 -34.40 12.32
CA ARG A 43 -5.90 -34.52 11.40
C ARG A 43 -5.60 -35.36 10.15
N GLY A 44 -4.36 -35.82 9.96
CA GLY A 44 -3.96 -36.57 8.77
C GLY A 44 -4.05 -35.77 7.46
N VAL A 45 -3.99 -34.43 7.54
CA VAL A 45 -4.13 -33.55 6.37
C VAL A 45 -2.90 -33.69 5.48
N ASN A 46 -3.10 -33.82 4.17
CA ASN A 46 -2.01 -33.88 3.21
C ASN A 46 -1.19 -32.56 3.24
N PRO A 47 0.14 -32.60 3.45
CA PRO A 47 0.98 -31.40 3.53
C PRO A 47 0.89 -30.47 2.31
N ARG A 48 0.56 -31.01 1.13
CA ARG A 48 0.36 -30.22 -0.10
C ARG A 48 -0.80 -29.22 0.01
N VAL A 49 -1.77 -29.48 0.87
CA VAL A 49 -2.91 -28.58 1.10
C VAL A 49 -2.44 -27.37 1.91
N LEU A 50 -1.68 -27.60 2.99
CA LEU A 50 -1.19 -26.53 3.87
C LEU A 50 -0.06 -25.72 3.25
N SER A 51 0.75 -26.31 2.36
CA SER A 51 1.89 -25.61 1.74
C SER A 51 1.50 -24.34 0.99
N LYS A 52 0.29 -24.28 0.39
CA LYS A 52 -0.22 -23.08 -0.27
C LYS A 52 -0.54 -21.95 0.72
N GLU A 53 -1.13 -22.28 1.87
CA GLU A 53 -1.42 -21.28 2.92
C GLU A 53 -0.13 -20.82 3.59
N PHE A 54 0.78 -21.75 3.88
CA PHE A 54 2.10 -21.43 4.42
C PHE A 54 2.90 -20.50 3.49
N ALA A 55 2.86 -20.73 2.18
CA ALA A 55 3.49 -19.85 1.19
C ALA A 55 2.95 -18.41 1.24
N LYS A 56 1.66 -18.20 1.52
CA LYS A 56 1.10 -16.84 1.68
C LYS A 56 1.71 -16.11 2.87
N HIS A 57 2.07 -16.83 3.95
CA HIS A 57 2.80 -16.23 5.07
C HIS A 57 4.17 -15.73 4.62
N PHE A 58 4.92 -16.52 3.84
CA PHE A 58 6.20 -16.07 3.28
C PHE A 58 6.07 -14.86 2.35
N ASP A 59 5.07 -14.83 1.47
CA ASP A 59 4.85 -13.68 0.58
C ASP A 59 4.59 -12.39 1.38
N ARG A 60 3.79 -12.48 2.45
CA ARG A 60 3.60 -11.37 3.38
C ARG A 60 4.92 -10.95 4.01
N ARG A 61 5.75 -11.90 4.45
CA ARG A 61 7.07 -11.60 5.05
C ARG A 61 8.05 -10.97 4.06
N LYS A 62 8.00 -11.35 2.79
CA LYS A 62 8.77 -10.67 1.73
C LYS A 62 8.38 -9.19 1.64
N TYR A 63 7.08 -8.88 1.67
CA TYR A 63 6.61 -7.50 1.67
C TYR A 63 7.01 -6.73 2.93
N GLU A 64 6.93 -7.36 4.10
CA GLU A 64 7.36 -6.79 5.38
C GLU A 64 8.87 -6.47 5.37
N ALA A 65 9.70 -7.38 4.84
CA ALA A 65 11.13 -7.15 4.68
C ALA A 65 11.42 -5.96 3.76
N TYR A 66 10.71 -5.85 2.63
CA TYR A 66 10.82 -4.69 1.74
C TYR A 66 10.46 -3.38 2.46
N ARG A 67 9.37 -3.38 3.24
CA ARG A 67 8.98 -2.21 4.03
C ARG A 67 10.06 -1.76 5.01
N LEU A 68 10.66 -2.72 5.71
CA LEU A 68 11.75 -2.46 6.64
C LEU A 68 12.94 -1.85 5.89
N LEU A 69 13.43 -2.52 4.84
CA LEU A 69 14.56 -2.03 4.04
C LEU A 69 14.33 -0.60 3.54
N HIS A 70 13.14 -0.31 3.00
CA HIS A 70 12.80 1.01 2.50
C HIS A 70 12.81 2.07 3.62
N THR A 71 12.19 1.76 4.76
CA THR A 71 12.05 2.72 5.86
C THR A 71 13.39 2.98 6.56
N GLU A 72 14.20 1.95 6.79
CA GLU A 72 15.53 2.11 7.36
C GLU A 72 16.48 2.82 6.40
N SER A 73 16.39 2.55 5.09
CA SER A 73 17.17 3.28 4.08
C SER A 73 16.82 4.76 4.09
N ALA A 74 15.53 5.10 4.13
CA ALA A 74 15.09 6.49 4.22
C ALA A 74 15.58 7.14 5.52
N PHE A 75 15.48 6.45 6.65
CA PHE A 75 16.01 6.93 7.93
C PHE A 75 17.51 7.22 7.85
N ILE A 76 18.33 6.28 7.38
CA ILE A 76 19.78 6.44 7.28
C ILE A 76 20.15 7.58 6.32
N SER A 77 19.48 7.67 5.17
CA SER A 77 19.72 8.76 4.20
C SER A 77 19.41 10.12 4.81
N GLU A 78 18.27 10.29 5.49
CA GLU A 78 17.92 11.56 6.12
C GLU A 78 18.84 11.88 7.32
N GLN A 79 19.28 10.88 8.09
CA GLN A 79 20.29 11.12 9.14
C GLN A 79 21.63 11.58 8.58
N ALA A 80 22.06 11.04 7.43
CA ALA A 80 23.26 11.51 6.74
C ALA A 80 23.10 12.96 6.25
N THR A 81 21.93 13.30 5.70
CA THR A 81 21.59 14.67 5.29
C THR A 81 21.62 15.64 6.47
N LEU A 82 21.01 15.27 7.60
CA LEU A 82 21.01 16.09 8.82
C LEU A 82 22.42 16.31 9.37
N GLN A 83 23.27 15.28 9.33
CA GLN A 83 24.67 15.39 9.71
C GLN A 83 25.41 16.35 8.77
N GLY A 84 25.17 16.25 7.45
CA GLY A 84 25.72 17.19 6.47
C GLY A 84 25.34 18.65 6.77
N TYR A 85 24.06 18.91 7.09
CA TYR A 85 23.62 20.23 7.51
C TYR A 85 24.37 20.75 8.75
N THR A 86 24.61 19.86 9.72
CA THR A 86 25.32 20.23 10.95
C THR A 86 26.79 20.52 10.69
N GLU A 87 27.44 19.74 9.82
CA GLU A 87 28.85 19.92 9.44
C GLU A 87 29.07 21.18 8.59
N GLU A 88 28.13 21.51 7.72
CA GLU A 88 28.17 22.71 6.86
C GLU A 88 27.67 23.98 7.57
N GLY A 89 27.17 23.87 8.81
CA GLY A 89 26.69 25.02 9.59
C GLY A 89 25.35 25.58 9.12
N VAL A 90 24.53 24.76 8.46
CA VAL A 90 23.16 25.12 8.08
C VAL A 90 22.30 25.28 9.33
N GLU A 91 21.65 26.42 9.50
CA GLU A 91 20.82 26.69 10.68
C GLU A 91 19.40 26.11 10.57
N LYS A 92 18.82 26.15 9.37
CA LYS A 92 17.43 25.79 9.09
C LYS A 92 17.30 24.88 7.88
N TYR A 93 16.32 23.98 7.94
CA TYR A 93 15.91 23.15 6.82
C TYR A 93 14.43 23.34 6.54
N GLN A 94 14.05 23.12 5.29
CA GLN A 94 12.67 23.08 4.84
C GLN A 94 12.29 21.64 4.48
N ILE A 95 11.09 21.23 4.88
CA ILE A 95 10.55 19.93 4.50
C ILE A 95 10.08 19.98 3.05
N LEU A 96 10.55 19.03 2.25
CA LEU A 96 10.18 18.86 0.85
C LEU A 96 9.44 17.54 0.66
N ALA A 97 8.11 17.59 0.66
CA ALA A 97 7.29 16.43 0.31
C ALA A 97 7.30 16.20 -1.21
N THR A 98 7.08 14.97 -1.65
CA THR A 98 6.88 14.73 -3.10
C THR A 98 5.51 15.25 -3.51
N LEU A 99 5.42 16.02 -4.59
CA LEU A 99 4.13 16.44 -5.16
C LEU A 99 3.58 15.33 -6.06
N ASP A 100 2.96 14.32 -5.45
CA ASP A 100 2.27 13.24 -6.15
C ASP A 100 1.07 12.69 -5.37
N HIS A 101 0.26 11.83 -6.03
CA HIS A 101 -0.94 11.23 -5.44
C HIS A 101 -0.68 10.23 -4.30
N LYS A 102 0.57 9.79 -4.11
CA LYS A 102 0.97 8.80 -3.10
C LYS A 102 1.49 9.44 -1.82
N THR A 103 1.71 10.76 -1.83
CA THR A 103 2.16 11.49 -0.65
C THR A 103 1.08 11.43 0.43
N SER A 104 1.47 11.05 1.64
CA SER A 104 0.53 10.84 2.75
C SER A 104 0.01 12.15 3.30
N ASP A 105 -1.17 12.14 3.92
CA ASP A 105 -1.74 13.33 4.55
C ASP A 105 -0.83 13.93 5.64
N ILE A 106 0.02 13.11 6.28
CA ILE A 106 1.03 13.58 7.26
C ILE A 106 2.11 14.38 6.53
N CYS A 107 2.66 13.83 5.45
CA CYS A 107 3.69 14.48 4.64
C CYS A 107 3.17 15.77 3.98
N GLN A 108 1.94 15.75 3.46
CA GLN A 108 1.30 16.93 2.88
C GLN A 108 1.20 18.07 3.90
N LYS A 109 0.81 17.76 5.14
CA LYS A 109 0.71 18.76 6.22
C LYS A 109 2.07 19.31 6.67
N GLN A 110 3.16 18.60 6.39
CA GLN A 110 4.50 19.03 6.77
C GLN A 110 5.23 19.73 5.62
N ASP A 111 4.71 19.69 4.39
CA ASP A 111 5.34 20.31 3.22
C ASP A 111 5.58 21.81 3.45
N ASN A 112 6.72 22.29 2.95
CA ASN A 112 7.19 23.68 3.06
C ASN A 112 7.41 24.23 4.47
N LYS A 113 7.22 23.45 5.54
CA LYS A 113 7.54 23.92 6.90
C LYS A 113 9.04 23.97 7.12
N VAL A 114 9.45 25.01 7.84
CA VAL A 114 10.86 25.30 8.16
C VAL A 114 11.10 25.01 9.64
N TYR A 115 12.22 24.36 9.94
CA TYR A 115 12.64 23.99 11.28
C TYR A 115 14.14 24.18 11.48
N ASP A 116 14.55 24.36 12.74
CA ASP A 116 15.97 24.48 13.11
C ASP A 116 16.66 23.10 13.06
N VAL A 117 17.85 23.03 12.47
CA VAL A 117 18.66 21.80 12.39
C VAL A 117 18.95 21.24 13.79
N GLY A 118 19.30 22.10 14.76
CA GLY A 118 19.58 21.68 16.13
C GLY A 118 18.37 21.16 16.93
N LYS A 119 17.15 21.30 16.41
CA LYS A 119 15.91 20.80 17.04
C LYS A 119 15.26 19.68 16.21
N ALA A 120 15.99 19.07 15.29
CA ALA A 120 15.49 17.98 14.46
C ALA A 120 15.17 16.75 15.31
N VAL A 121 13.92 16.28 15.20
CA VAL A 121 13.38 15.08 15.84
C VAL A 121 12.68 14.25 14.78
N VAL A 122 13.27 13.10 14.49
CA VAL A 122 12.76 12.16 13.49
C VAL A 122 11.33 11.72 13.83
N GLY A 123 10.44 11.79 12.85
CA GLY A 123 9.04 11.42 12.99
C GLY A 123 8.13 12.55 13.47
N VAL A 124 8.68 13.68 13.92
CA VAL A 124 7.91 14.83 14.41
C VAL A 124 8.07 16.04 13.49
N ASN A 125 9.30 16.52 13.33
CA ASN A 125 9.66 17.64 12.45
C ASN A 125 10.77 17.30 11.46
N TYR A 126 11.34 16.09 11.52
CA TYR A 126 12.31 15.58 10.56
C TYR A 126 11.87 14.24 9.97
N PRO A 127 11.99 13.98 8.65
CA PRO A 127 11.65 12.69 8.06
C PRO A 127 12.61 11.57 8.52
N PRO A 128 12.21 10.28 8.38
CA PRO A 128 10.91 9.79 7.89
C PRO A 128 9.78 9.93 8.92
N PHE A 129 8.60 10.38 8.46
CA PHE A 129 7.40 10.55 9.32
C PHE A 129 6.59 9.27 9.52
N HIS A 130 6.67 8.34 8.56
CA HIS A 130 5.91 7.10 8.57
C HIS A 130 6.63 6.02 7.75
N GLN A 131 6.13 4.78 7.81
CA GLN A 131 6.60 3.70 6.94
C GLN A 131 6.40 4.05 5.46
N PHE A 132 7.36 3.73 4.60
CA PHE A 132 7.37 4.17 3.18
C PHE A 132 7.33 5.70 2.98
N CYS A 133 7.84 6.49 3.93
CA CYS A 133 8.00 7.92 3.75
C CYS A 133 8.96 8.22 2.60
N ARG A 134 8.57 9.15 1.73
CA ARG A 134 9.36 9.63 0.58
C ARG A 134 9.67 11.13 0.66
N THR A 135 9.21 11.78 1.73
CA THR A 135 9.55 13.17 2.03
C THR A 135 11.01 13.26 2.41
N THR A 136 11.65 14.32 1.94
CA THR A 136 13.05 14.65 2.23
C THR A 136 13.14 16.07 2.76
N THR A 137 14.36 16.55 3.00
CA THR A 137 14.64 17.91 3.44
C THR A 137 15.58 18.62 2.50
N VAL A 138 15.47 19.94 2.45
CA VAL A 138 16.41 20.83 1.76
C VAL A 138 16.93 21.88 2.73
N PRO A 139 18.19 22.32 2.62
CA PRO A 139 18.65 23.46 3.41
C PRO A 139 17.82 24.69 3.05
N LYS A 140 17.60 25.58 4.01
CA LYS A 140 16.88 26.83 3.77
C LYS A 140 17.77 28.01 4.13
N PHE A 141 18.20 28.75 3.12
CA PHE A 141 18.88 30.02 3.31
C PHE A 141 17.93 31.20 3.01
N ASP A 142 18.17 32.34 3.64
CA ASP A 142 17.33 33.54 3.47
C ASP A 142 17.44 34.16 2.06
N ASP A 143 18.58 33.94 1.39
CA ASP A 143 18.92 34.50 0.08
C ASP A 143 18.74 33.52 -1.11
N GLU A 144 18.04 32.41 -0.92
CA GLU A 144 17.86 31.39 -1.96
C GLU A 144 16.63 31.63 -2.85
N GLU A 145 16.88 31.94 -4.13
CA GLU A 145 15.90 31.83 -5.21
C GLU A 145 15.87 30.37 -5.72
N ILE A 146 15.14 29.50 -5.03
CA ILE A 146 14.80 28.19 -5.59
C ILE A 146 13.74 28.43 -6.68
N THR A 147 14.04 28.06 -7.92
CA THR A 147 13.18 28.38 -9.06
C THR A 147 12.06 27.37 -9.26
N THR A 148 12.36 26.06 -9.25
CA THR A 148 11.37 25.00 -9.48
C THR A 148 11.55 23.78 -8.57
N ARG A 149 10.47 23.02 -8.38
CA ARG A 149 10.44 21.67 -7.80
C ARG A 149 9.68 20.72 -8.71
N VAL A 150 9.98 19.42 -8.60
CA VAL A 150 9.35 18.39 -9.43
C VAL A 150 8.01 17.95 -8.84
N ALA A 151 6.98 17.94 -9.68
CA ALA A 151 5.70 17.31 -9.42
C ALA A 151 5.46 16.14 -10.37
N ARG A 152 4.53 15.26 -10.00
CA ARG A 152 4.16 14.11 -10.83
C ARG A 152 2.67 14.11 -11.09
N ASP A 153 2.34 14.08 -12.38
CA ASP A 153 0.96 13.99 -12.85
C ASP A 153 0.33 12.69 -12.33
N PRO A 154 -0.84 12.76 -11.66
CA PRO A 154 -1.50 11.58 -11.13
C PRO A 154 -1.98 10.62 -12.23
N ILE A 155 -2.29 11.08 -13.43
CA ILE A 155 -2.81 10.28 -14.54
C ILE A 155 -1.68 9.75 -15.39
N THR A 156 -0.88 10.65 -15.96
CA THR A 156 0.17 10.24 -16.91
C THR A 156 1.38 9.64 -16.20
N ASN A 157 1.49 9.85 -14.88
CA ASN A 157 2.62 9.46 -14.04
C ASN A 157 3.95 10.05 -14.54
N LYS A 158 3.89 11.10 -15.37
CA LYS A 158 5.05 11.86 -15.87
C LYS A 158 5.42 12.94 -14.87
N SER A 159 6.73 13.16 -14.73
CA SER A 159 7.25 14.26 -13.94
C SER A 159 7.21 15.56 -14.74
N TYR A 160 6.88 16.66 -14.09
CA TYR A 160 6.94 18.02 -14.62
C TYR A 160 7.41 19.00 -13.53
N GLU A 161 7.75 20.22 -13.92
CA GLU A 161 8.26 21.25 -12.99
C GLU A 161 7.16 22.23 -12.59
N VAL A 162 7.17 22.62 -11.32
CA VAL A 162 6.29 23.63 -10.73
C VAL A 162 7.14 24.61 -9.91
N PRO A 163 6.62 25.82 -9.59
CA PRO A 163 7.32 26.75 -8.71
C PRO A 163 7.75 26.10 -7.39
N ALA A 164 8.96 26.43 -6.92
CA ALA A 164 9.54 25.78 -5.74
C ALA A 164 8.79 26.08 -4.43
N ASP A 165 8.19 27.26 -4.34
CA ASP A 165 7.40 27.73 -3.21
C ASP A 165 5.99 27.13 -3.15
N MET A 166 5.55 26.47 -4.23
CA MET A 166 4.24 25.84 -4.31
C MET A 166 4.08 24.77 -3.22
N ASP A 167 3.04 24.93 -2.39
CA ASP A 167 2.62 23.92 -1.42
C ASP A 167 1.85 22.79 -2.12
N PHE A 168 1.87 21.60 -1.51
CA PHE A 168 1.10 20.45 -1.95
C PHE A 168 -0.38 20.77 -2.19
N ASN A 169 -1.03 21.53 -1.30
CA ASN A 169 -2.45 21.83 -1.44
C ASN A 169 -2.73 22.74 -2.64
N GLU A 170 -1.85 23.70 -2.89
CA GLU A 170 -1.95 24.60 -4.03
C GLU A 170 -1.74 23.82 -5.34
N TRP A 171 -0.67 23.02 -5.38
CA TRP A 171 -0.38 22.12 -6.49
C TRP A 171 -1.57 21.22 -6.82
N TYR A 172 -2.12 20.57 -5.80
CA TYR A 172 -3.24 19.64 -5.94
C TYR A 172 -4.50 20.34 -6.46
N ARG A 173 -4.79 21.56 -6.01
CA ARG A 173 -5.92 22.32 -6.53
C ARG A 173 -5.71 22.69 -8.00
N LYS A 174 -4.59 23.36 -8.31
CA LYS A 174 -4.34 23.97 -9.61
C LYS A 174 -4.07 22.97 -10.74
N TYR A 175 -3.31 21.91 -10.46
CA TYR A 175 -2.84 20.97 -11.49
C TYR A 175 -3.53 19.61 -11.45
N VAL A 176 -4.41 19.38 -10.46
CA VAL A 176 -5.12 18.10 -10.36
C VAL A 176 -6.62 18.35 -10.36
N VAL A 177 -7.14 19.18 -9.46
CA VAL A 177 -8.58 19.44 -9.38
C VAL A 177 -9.08 20.32 -10.52
N ASP A 178 -8.41 21.43 -10.85
CA ASP A 178 -8.87 22.34 -11.90
C ASP A 178 -8.75 21.72 -13.31
N GLU A 179 -7.78 20.82 -13.53
CA GLU A 179 -7.57 20.16 -14.82
C GLU A 179 -8.54 18.99 -15.06
N TYR A 180 -8.81 18.17 -14.05
CA TYR A 180 -9.57 16.93 -14.20
C TYR A 180 -10.97 16.95 -13.55
N GLY A 181 -11.24 17.91 -12.67
CA GLY A 181 -12.45 17.99 -11.86
C GLY A 181 -12.36 17.15 -10.59
N GLN A 182 -12.91 17.68 -9.49
CA GLN A 182 -12.78 17.08 -8.15
C GLN A 182 -13.31 15.63 -8.05
N ASP A 183 -14.43 15.34 -8.71
CA ASP A 183 -15.06 14.01 -8.69
C ASP A 183 -14.18 12.96 -9.39
N GLN A 184 -13.61 13.31 -10.54
CA GLN A 184 -12.72 12.43 -11.31
C GLN A 184 -11.44 12.14 -10.53
N VAL A 185 -10.86 13.16 -9.89
CA VAL A 185 -9.66 13.01 -9.06
C VAL A 185 -9.92 12.08 -7.87
N GLN A 186 -11.07 12.21 -7.21
CA GLN A 186 -11.43 11.33 -6.10
C GLN A 186 -11.62 9.88 -6.57
N VAL A 187 -12.27 9.67 -7.71
CA VAL A 187 -12.39 8.35 -8.35
C VAL A 187 -11.00 7.78 -8.65
N MET A 188 -10.09 8.56 -9.23
CA MET A 188 -8.72 8.12 -9.53
C MET A 188 -7.95 7.74 -8.27
N LYS A 189 -8.02 8.57 -7.21
CA LYS A 189 -7.44 8.26 -5.90
C LYS A 189 -7.94 6.91 -5.38
N ASN A 190 -9.24 6.67 -5.48
CA ASN A 190 -9.85 5.40 -5.07
C ASN A 190 -9.35 4.22 -5.93
N LYS A 191 -9.27 4.38 -7.25
CA LYS A 191 -8.73 3.35 -8.18
C LYS A 191 -7.30 2.98 -7.82
N MET A 192 -6.46 3.95 -7.47
CA MET A 192 -5.05 3.71 -7.13
C MET A 192 -4.89 3.04 -5.77
N VAL A 193 -5.54 3.58 -4.73
CA VAL A 193 -5.48 3.03 -3.36
C VAL A 193 -6.02 1.60 -3.33
N ASN A 194 -7.11 1.34 -4.05
CA ASN A 194 -7.76 0.04 -4.06
C ASN A 194 -7.24 -0.90 -5.14
N ARG A 195 -6.25 -0.52 -5.96
CA ARG A 195 -5.78 -1.32 -7.13
C ARG A 195 -5.51 -2.79 -6.79
N THR A 196 -4.86 -3.06 -5.66
CA THR A 196 -4.57 -4.44 -5.22
C THR A 196 -5.84 -5.19 -4.84
N SER A 197 -6.74 -4.55 -4.09
CA SER A 197 -8.04 -5.11 -3.70
C SER A 197 -8.91 -5.37 -4.95
N ASP A 198 -8.95 -4.40 -5.87
CA ASP A 198 -9.68 -4.47 -7.12
C ASP A 198 -9.15 -5.56 -8.03
N LYS A 199 -7.83 -5.80 -8.07
CA LYS A 199 -7.24 -6.92 -8.81
C LYS A 199 -7.74 -8.28 -8.28
N VAL A 200 -7.81 -8.42 -6.97
CA VAL A 200 -8.36 -9.64 -6.34
C VAL A 200 -9.86 -9.75 -6.64
N GLN A 201 -10.61 -8.66 -6.52
CA GLN A 201 -12.04 -8.63 -6.81
C GLN A 201 -12.33 -8.96 -8.27
N HIS A 202 -11.62 -8.36 -9.21
CA HIS A 202 -11.69 -8.60 -10.65
C HIS A 202 -11.46 -10.07 -10.98
N SER A 203 -10.42 -10.68 -10.40
CA SER A 203 -10.12 -12.10 -10.57
C SER A 203 -11.28 -12.98 -10.11
N LYS A 204 -11.96 -12.62 -9.01
CA LYS A 204 -13.14 -13.36 -8.51
C LYS A 204 -14.35 -13.15 -9.40
N TYR A 205 -14.63 -11.92 -9.81
CA TYR A 205 -15.81 -11.59 -10.62
C TYR A 205 -15.73 -12.22 -12.00
N LYS A 206 -14.54 -12.32 -12.59
CA LYS A 206 -14.30 -13.11 -13.82
C LYS A 206 -14.66 -14.58 -13.68
N LEU A 207 -14.42 -15.20 -12.52
CA LEU A 207 -14.78 -16.60 -12.28
C LEU A 207 -16.31 -16.80 -12.22
N ILE A 208 -17.04 -15.81 -11.71
CA ILE A 208 -18.50 -15.85 -11.57
C ILE A 208 -19.20 -15.51 -12.90
N PHE A 209 -18.82 -14.39 -13.50
CA PHE A 209 -19.59 -13.78 -14.60
C PHE A 209 -18.96 -13.98 -15.98
N GLY A 210 -17.73 -14.49 -16.07
CA GLY A 210 -17.02 -14.70 -17.33
C GLY A 210 -16.90 -13.41 -18.14
N ASP A 211 -17.37 -13.46 -19.39
CA ASP A 211 -17.25 -12.38 -20.38
C ASP A 211 -18.13 -11.15 -20.07
N LYS A 212 -19.09 -11.26 -19.15
CA LYS A 212 -19.91 -10.11 -18.71
C LYS A 212 -19.10 -9.10 -17.87
N ILE A 213 -17.92 -9.49 -17.39
CA ILE A 213 -17.02 -8.62 -16.64
C ILE A 213 -15.86 -8.20 -17.53
N PRO A 214 -15.44 -6.93 -17.49
CA PRO A 214 -14.34 -6.46 -18.33
C PRO A 214 -13.08 -7.30 -18.21
N SER A 215 -12.34 -7.46 -19.30
CA SER A 215 -11.17 -8.32 -19.35
C SER A 215 -9.93 -7.66 -18.70
N THR A 216 -9.85 -6.34 -18.65
CA THR A 216 -8.73 -5.61 -18.02
C THR A 216 -9.10 -5.10 -16.63
N LEU A 217 -8.09 -4.82 -15.80
CA LEU A 217 -8.31 -4.25 -14.47
C LEU A 217 -8.77 -2.80 -14.58
N GLU A 218 -8.22 -2.08 -15.55
CA GLU A 218 -8.54 -0.69 -15.85
C GLU A 218 -10.03 -0.55 -16.18
N ASP A 219 -10.56 -1.35 -17.12
CA ASP A 219 -11.98 -1.31 -17.49
C ASP A 219 -12.89 -1.77 -16.33
N PHE A 220 -12.43 -2.71 -15.51
CA PHE A 220 -13.16 -3.12 -14.31
C PHE A 220 -13.25 -1.99 -13.28
N GLN A 221 -12.18 -1.22 -13.12
CA GLN A 221 -12.17 -0.04 -12.27
C GLN A 221 -13.04 1.09 -12.84
N GLU A 222 -13.11 1.25 -14.16
CA GLU A 222 -14.05 2.17 -14.80
C GLU A 222 -15.50 1.79 -14.47
N LEU A 223 -15.87 0.54 -14.70
CA LEU A 223 -17.19 0.01 -14.35
C LEU A 223 -17.52 0.25 -12.87
N LYS A 224 -16.58 -0.07 -11.97
CA LYS A 224 -16.79 0.01 -10.52
C LYS A 224 -16.97 1.43 -9.98
N TYR A 225 -16.15 2.38 -10.43
CA TYR A 225 -16.10 3.72 -9.82
C TYR A 225 -16.79 4.81 -10.63
N ASN A 226 -16.91 4.64 -11.95
CA ASN A 226 -17.57 5.61 -12.82
C ASN A 226 -19.00 5.17 -13.23
N ASN A 227 -19.29 3.86 -13.25
CA ASN A 227 -20.63 3.35 -13.57
C ASN A 227 -21.31 2.70 -12.35
N VAL A 228 -21.62 3.54 -11.36
CA VAL A 228 -22.13 3.09 -10.04
C VAL A 228 -23.40 2.23 -10.16
N LYS A 229 -24.33 2.60 -11.06
CA LYS A 229 -25.60 1.87 -11.23
C LYS A 229 -25.38 0.45 -11.77
N GLU A 230 -24.57 0.30 -12.82
CA GLU A 230 -24.26 -1.02 -13.37
C GLU A 230 -23.46 -1.85 -12.36
N TRP A 231 -22.53 -1.23 -11.65
CA TRP A 231 -21.76 -1.91 -10.60
C TRP A 231 -22.65 -2.43 -9.46
N GLU A 232 -23.65 -1.64 -9.02
CA GLU A 232 -24.61 -2.06 -8.00
C GLU A 232 -25.46 -3.25 -8.46
N ASN A 233 -25.91 -3.25 -9.72
CA ASN A 233 -26.65 -4.38 -10.29
C ASN A 233 -25.82 -5.66 -10.30
N ILE A 234 -24.57 -5.59 -10.81
CA ILE A 234 -23.66 -6.75 -10.82
C ILE A 234 -23.40 -7.24 -9.40
N ARG A 235 -23.24 -6.33 -8.44
CA ARG A 235 -23.02 -6.69 -7.04
C ARG A 235 -24.24 -7.39 -6.44
N ALA A 236 -25.46 -6.96 -6.80
CA ALA A 236 -26.70 -7.58 -6.35
C ALA A 236 -26.88 -8.99 -6.93
N GLU A 237 -26.63 -9.17 -8.24
CA GLU A 237 -26.78 -10.46 -8.95
C GLU A 237 -25.69 -11.48 -8.63
N LYS A 238 -24.60 -11.05 -7.99
CA LYS A 238 -23.41 -11.87 -7.76
C LYS A 238 -23.70 -13.19 -7.05
N GLN A 239 -24.46 -13.16 -5.95
CA GLN A 239 -24.68 -14.36 -5.16
C GLN A 239 -25.59 -15.36 -5.89
N ASP A 240 -26.64 -14.87 -6.54
CA ASP A 240 -27.54 -15.70 -7.33
C ASP A 240 -26.83 -16.32 -8.54
N THR A 241 -25.99 -15.53 -9.22
CA THR A 241 -25.17 -16.04 -10.33
C THR A 241 -24.21 -17.11 -9.83
N LEU A 242 -23.51 -16.87 -8.72
CA LEU A 242 -22.62 -17.86 -8.12
C LEU A 242 -23.38 -19.14 -7.78
N ASN A 243 -24.55 -19.04 -7.16
CA ASN A 243 -25.39 -20.17 -6.79
C ASN A 243 -25.94 -20.95 -7.99
N SER A 244 -25.96 -20.38 -9.20
CA SER A 244 -26.39 -21.07 -10.43
C SER A 244 -25.26 -21.84 -11.14
N LEU A 245 -24.01 -21.65 -10.71
CA LEU A 245 -22.84 -22.26 -11.36
C LEU A 245 -22.51 -23.62 -10.74
N ASP A 246 -22.25 -24.60 -11.61
CA ASP A 246 -21.65 -25.86 -11.21
C ASP A 246 -20.26 -25.66 -10.57
N TYR A 247 -19.90 -26.59 -9.70
CA TYR A 247 -18.60 -26.57 -9.04
C TYR A 247 -17.45 -26.62 -10.06
N ARG A 248 -16.47 -25.76 -9.86
CA ARG A 248 -15.21 -25.74 -10.61
C ARG A 248 -14.04 -25.75 -9.62
N ASP A 249 -13.00 -26.54 -9.90
CA ASP A 249 -11.79 -26.58 -9.07
C ASP A 249 -11.15 -25.20 -8.87
N SER A 250 -11.34 -24.28 -9.84
CA SER A 250 -10.88 -22.90 -9.78
C SER A 250 -11.55 -22.06 -8.68
N PHE A 251 -12.66 -22.53 -8.09
CA PHE A 251 -13.38 -21.85 -7.02
C PHE A 251 -12.75 -22.11 -5.63
N PHE A 252 -12.00 -23.20 -5.48
CA PHE A 252 -11.43 -23.61 -4.19
C PHE A 252 -10.44 -22.57 -3.64
N GLY A 253 -10.68 -22.10 -2.41
CA GLY A 253 -9.84 -21.13 -1.70
C GLY A 253 -9.87 -19.70 -2.26
N LYS A 254 -10.79 -19.39 -3.19
CA LYS A 254 -10.96 -18.05 -3.79
C LYS A 254 -12.15 -17.27 -3.22
N PHE A 255 -13.21 -17.98 -2.84
CA PHE A 255 -14.41 -17.41 -2.22
C PHE A 255 -14.32 -17.46 -0.69
N GLY A 256 -15.03 -16.57 -0.01
CA GLY A 256 -15.11 -16.56 1.45
C GLY A 256 -16.03 -17.65 1.98
N ASP A 257 -15.83 -18.04 3.25
CA ASP A 257 -16.59 -19.13 3.89
C ASP A 257 -18.11 -18.95 3.84
N ARG A 258 -18.59 -17.70 3.84
CA ARG A 258 -20.03 -17.40 3.70
C ARG A 258 -20.53 -17.70 2.30
N GLU A 259 -19.84 -17.22 1.28
CA GLU A 259 -20.21 -17.39 -0.14
C GLU A 259 -20.25 -18.87 -0.52
N VAL A 260 -19.25 -19.62 -0.03
CA VAL A 260 -19.16 -21.08 -0.21
C VAL A 260 -20.32 -21.79 0.48
N ARG A 261 -20.66 -21.42 1.72
CA ARG A 261 -21.80 -22.01 2.44
C ARG A 261 -23.12 -21.73 1.74
N GLU A 262 -23.35 -20.51 1.28
CA GLU A 262 -24.57 -20.14 0.54
C GLU A 262 -24.69 -20.93 -0.78
N TRP A 263 -23.57 -21.15 -1.48
CA TRP A 263 -23.52 -21.99 -2.67
C TRP A 263 -23.92 -23.45 -2.39
N TYR A 264 -23.35 -24.06 -1.33
CA TYR A 264 -23.71 -25.44 -0.92
C TYR A 264 -25.19 -25.55 -0.56
N ILE A 265 -25.72 -24.60 0.22
CA ILE A 265 -27.15 -24.59 0.61
C ILE A 265 -28.06 -24.50 -0.63
N ALA A 266 -27.68 -23.70 -1.63
CA ALA A 266 -28.47 -23.56 -2.86
C ALA A 266 -28.48 -24.86 -3.69
N HIS A 267 -27.34 -25.55 -3.77
CA HIS A 267 -27.23 -26.80 -4.53
C HIS A 267 -27.91 -27.97 -3.80
N ASP A 268 -27.72 -28.11 -2.49
CA ASP A 268 -28.34 -29.18 -1.71
C ASP A 268 -29.87 -29.10 -1.74
N LYS A 269 -30.45 -27.89 -1.73
CA LYS A 269 -31.91 -27.67 -1.86
C LYS A 269 -32.48 -28.10 -3.21
N ASN A 270 -31.64 -28.16 -4.25
CA ASN A 270 -32.04 -28.47 -5.62
C ASN A 270 -31.73 -29.92 -6.02
N ILE A 271 -31.15 -30.73 -5.13
CA ILE A 271 -31.01 -32.18 -5.34
C ILE A 271 -32.40 -32.80 -5.09
N PRO A 272 -33.03 -33.47 -6.08
CA PRO A 272 -34.25 -34.22 -5.84
C PRO A 272 -34.00 -35.23 -4.73
N ASN A 273 -34.91 -35.35 -3.76
CA ASN A 273 -34.84 -36.41 -2.73
C ASN A 273 -34.75 -37.78 -3.43
N LEU A 274 -33.53 -38.29 -3.60
CA LEU A 274 -33.27 -39.68 -3.94
C LEU A 274 -33.35 -40.46 -2.63
N ILE A 275 -34.59 -40.78 -2.24
CA ILE A 275 -34.90 -41.89 -1.34
C ILE A 275 -35.36 -43.05 -2.22
#